data_AF-A0A9E5I6G8-F1
#
_entry.id   AF-A0A9E5I6G8-F1
#
_cell.length_a   1.000
_cell.length_b   1.000
_cell.length_c   1.000
_cell.angle_alpha   90.00
_cell.angle_beta   90.00
_cell.angle_gamma   90.00
#
_symmetry.space_group_name_H-M   'P 1'
#
loop_
_entity.id
_entity.type
_entity.pdbx_description
1 polymer ?
#
loop_
_entity_poly.entity_id
_entity_poly.type
_entity_poly.pdbx_seq_one_letter_code
_entity_poly.pdbx_strand_id
1 'polypeptide(L)'
;MSPVAAPAKPKAVAAPATAPAPIAGRVLPPFVMVIFGASGDLTSRKLVPALFGLHHEGILPKDYSIIGFARRPKKDEEFRKEMKEGLDKFSRLRPIQAAEWDKFTPRLTYHQGNFDEPAAYASLKKTLDELAKTRGLTQHIFYLATAPDYFATVVKHLAEAGLVRPGLPARVVVEKPFGHDLKSARQLVDGLQSCLDESNLFR
;
A
#
# COMPACT_ATOMS: atom_id res chain seq x y z
N MET A 1 -25.80 -49.29 -26.84
CA MET A 1 -25.93 -48.29 -25.77
C MET A 1 -24.76 -48.48 -24.81
N SER A 2 -23.71 -47.68 -24.96
CA SER A 2 -22.50 -47.77 -24.13
C SER A 2 -22.70 -46.98 -22.84
N PRO A 3 -22.21 -47.44 -21.67
CA PRO A 3 -22.42 -46.74 -20.41
C PRO A 3 -21.53 -45.50 -20.34
N VAL A 4 -22.13 -44.37 -20.00
CA VAL A 4 -21.46 -43.09 -19.74
C VAL A 4 -20.73 -43.19 -18.41
N ALA A 5 -19.41 -42.99 -18.43
CA ALA A 5 -18.59 -42.95 -17.23
C ALA A 5 -18.95 -41.74 -16.35
N ALA A 6 -19.11 -41.98 -15.05
CA ALA A 6 -19.38 -40.93 -14.06
C ALA A 6 -18.19 -39.95 -13.95
N PRO A 7 -18.43 -38.63 -13.75
CA PRO A 7 -17.37 -37.66 -13.60
C PRO A 7 -16.61 -37.86 -12.28
N ALA A 8 -15.28 -37.78 -12.36
CA ALA A 8 -14.39 -37.86 -11.21
C ALA A 8 -14.64 -36.69 -10.24
N LYS A 9 -14.65 -36.98 -8.93
CA LYS A 9 -14.79 -35.97 -7.86
C LYS A 9 -13.64 -34.94 -7.96
N PRO A 10 -13.93 -33.63 -7.80
CA PRO A 10 -12.87 -32.62 -7.78
C PRO A 10 -11.93 -32.85 -6.60
N LYS A 11 -10.62 -32.80 -6.86
CA LYS A 11 -9.58 -32.80 -5.82
C LYS A 11 -9.79 -31.57 -4.93
N ALA A 12 -9.82 -31.79 -3.62
CA ALA A 12 -9.87 -30.72 -2.63
C ALA A 12 -8.70 -29.76 -2.85
N VAL A 13 -9.02 -28.48 -3.10
CA VAL A 13 -8.05 -27.39 -3.09
C VAL A 13 -7.66 -27.18 -1.64
N ALA A 14 -6.37 -27.30 -1.34
CA ALA A 14 -5.84 -27.02 -0.01
C ALA A 14 -6.22 -25.60 0.41
N ALA A 15 -6.74 -25.46 1.62
CA ALA A 15 -7.04 -24.17 2.22
C ALA A 15 -5.78 -23.27 2.18
N PRO A 16 -5.95 -21.95 1.96
CA PRO A 16 -4.80 -21.04 1.98
C PRO A 16 -4.10 -21.14 3.33
N ALA A 17 -2.78 -21.18 3.30
CA ALA A 17 -1.95 -21.16 4.48
C ALA A 17 -2.41 -20.02 5.39
N THR A 18 -2.71 -20.37 6.64
CA THR A 18 -2.97 -19.44 7.74
C THR A 18 -2.03 -18.25 7.68
N ALA A 19 -2.56 -17.03 7.75
CA ALA A 19 -1.78 -15.81 7.85
C ALA A 19 -0.69 -16.01 8.93
N PRO A 20 0.58 -15.71 8.63
CA PRO A 20 1.66 -15.95 9.58
C PRO A 20 1.37 -15.13 10.84
N ALA A 21 1.50 -15.78 12.01
CA ALA A 21 1.52 -15.09 13.28
C ALA A 21 2.57 -13.96 13.24
N PRO A 22 2.36 -12.82 13.92
CA PRO A 22 3.37 -11.79 14.02
C PRO A 22 4.68 -12.43 14.50
N ILE A 23 5.74 -12.33 13.68
CA ILE A 23 7.02 -12.98 13.98
C ILE A 23 7.64 -12.21 15.15
N ALA A 24 7.41 -12.71 16.36
CA ALA A 24 8.00 -12.18 17.59
C ALA A 24 9.53 -12.05 17.39
N GLY A 25 10.05 -10.85 17.58
CA GLY A 25 11.49 -10.55 17.51
C GLY A 25 12.03 -10.07 16.16
N ARG A 26 11.23 -9.94 15.10
CA ARG A 26 11.70 -9.39 13.82
C ARG A 26 11.53 -7.86 13.79
N VAL A 27 12.63 -7.13 13.94
CA VAL A 27 12.64 -5.68 13.69
C VAL A 27 12.37 -5.45 12.20
N LEU A 28 11.30 -4.71 11.89
CA LEU A 28 11.02 -4.32 10.51
C LEU A 28 12.12 -3.39 10.00
N PRO A 29 12.58 -3.53 8.76
CA PRO A 29 13.50 -2.55 8.20
C PRO A 29 12.79 -1.19 8.04
N PRO A 30 13.51 -0.06 8.15
CA PRO A 30 12.96 1.26 7.87
C PRO A 30 12.36 1.33 6.46
N PHE A 31 11.20 1.96 6.33
CA PHE A 31 10.45 1.97 5.07
C PHE A 31 9.73 3.29 4.80
N VAL A 32 9.39 3.51 3.54
CA VAL A 32 8.39 4.48 3.11
C VAL A 32 7.16 3.74 2.60
N MET A 33 5.99 4.06 3.15
CA MET A 33 4.71 3.65 2.59
C MET A 33 4.11 4.80 1.80
N VAL A 34 3.84 4.59 0.52
CA VAL A 34 3.12 5.53 -0.34
C VAL A 34 1.70 5.00 -0.52
N ILE A 35 0.70 5.77 -0.10
CA ILE A 35 -0.71 5.43 -0.23
C ILE A 35 -1.27 6.18 -1.44
N PHE A 36 -1.41 5.50 -2.57
CA PHE A 36 -2.11 6.05 -3.74
C PHE A 36 -3.61 6.12 -3.45
N GLY A 37 -4.25 7.22 -3.80
CA GLY A 37 -5.64 7.47 -3.44
C GLY A 37 -5.81 7.93 -1.99
N ALA A 38 -4.76 8.51 -1.39
CA ALA A 38 -4.75 8.93 0.02
C ALA A 38 -5.88 9.88 0.43
N SER A 39 -6.49 10.57 -0.55
CA SER A 39 -7.62 11.47 -0.29
C SER A 39 -8.98 10.76 -0.19
N GLY A 40 -9.05 9.44 -0.35
CA GLY A 40 -10.26 8.62 -0.23
C GLY A 40 -10.58 8.13 1.18
N ASP A 41 -11.80 7.61 1.39
CA ASP A 41 -12.32 7.18 2.70
C ASP A 41 -11.47 6.07 3.35
N LEU A 42 -11.00 5.10 2.56
CA LEU A 42 -10.23 3.96 3.09
C LEU A 42 -8.99 4.41 3.89
N THR A 43 -8.33 5.48 3.43
CA THR A 43 -7.10 5.99 4.05
C THR A 43 -7.36 6.54 5.45
N SER A 44 -8.31 7.47 5.60
CA SER A 44 -8.61 8.10 6.89
C SER A 44 -9.41 7.19 7.83
N ARG A 45 -10.22 6.28 7.28
CA ARG A 45 -11.08 5.39 8.06
C ARG A 45 -10.41 4.10 8.52
N LYS A 46 -9.43 3.59 7.77
CA LYS A 46 -8.83 2.28 8.04
C LYS A 46 -7.31 2.31 8.05
N LEU A 47 -6.66 2.78 6.98
CA LEU A 47 -5.20 2.63 6.83
C LEU A 47 -4.43 3.44 7.88
N VAL A 48 -4.71 4.74 7.99
CA VAL A 48 -4.03 5.59 8.98
C VAL A 48 -4.37 5.20 10.41
N PRO A 49 -5.63 4.88 10.78
CA PRO A 49 -5.93 4.28 12.08
C PRO A 49 -5.17 2.99 12.40
N ALA A 50 -4.98 2.10 11.42
CA ALA A 50 -4.19 0.88 11.62
C ALA A 50 -2.70 1.20 11.82
N LEU A 51 -2.14 2.09 10.98
CA LEU A 51 -0.73 2.51 11.09
C LEU A 51 -0.45 3.25 12.40
N PHE A 52 -1.39 4.06 12.87
CA PHE A 52 -1.30 4.71 14.18
C PHE A 52 -1.33 3.69 15.32
N GLY A 53 -2.18 2.67 15.23
CA GLY A 53 -2.18 1.55 16.19
C GLY A 53 -0.83 0.83 16.24
N LEU A 54 -0.26 0.49 15.09
CA LEU A 54 1.05 -0.16 15.01
C LEU A 54 2.19 0.73 15.53
N HIS A 55 2.09 2.05 15.34
CA HIS A 55 3.02 3.01 15.94
C HIS A 55 2.92 2.99 17.46
N HIS A 56 1.70 3.08 18.00
CA HIS A 56 1.44 3.11 19.43
C HIS A 56 1.90 1.83 20.13
N GLU A 57 1.71 0.67 19.49
CA GLU A 57 2.16 -0.64 19.98
C GLU A 57 3.68 -0.86 19.84
N GLY A 58 4.42 0.08 19.25
CA GLY A 58 5.87 -0.04 19.05
C GLY A 58 6.27 -1.11 18.03
N ILE A 59 5.36 -1.54 17.16
CA ILE A 59 5.61 -2.57 16.14
C ILE A 59 6.33 -1.97 14.92
N LEU A 60 6.05 -0.71 14.59
CA LEU A 60 6.73 -0.02 13.50
C LEU A 60 8.21 0.22 13.84
N PRO A 61 9.10 0.24 12.83
CA PRO A 61 10.51 0.54 13.07
C PRO A 61 10.70 1.95 13.64
N LYS A 62 11.87 2.20 14.22
CA LYS A 62 12.24 3.52 14.77
C LYS A 62 12.07 4.63 13.73
N ASP A 63 12.33 4.34 12.46
CA ASP A 63 12.17 5.30 11.37
C ASP A 63 11.32 4.73 10.22
N TYR A 64 10.33 5.50 9.80
CA TYR A 64 9.48 5.21 8.64
C TYR A 64 8.79 6.50 8.16
N SER A 65 8.28 6.50 6.94
CA SER A 65 7.49 7.61 6.40
C SER A 65 6.23 7.11 5.73
N ILE A 66 5.15 7.89 5.81
CA ILE A 66 3.87 7.62 5.14
C ILE A 66 3.58 8.82 4.24
N ILE A 67 3.54 8.59 2.93
CA ILE A 67 3.29 9.61 1.92
C ILE A 67 1.90 9.34 1.33
N GLY A 68 0.99 10.29 1.49
CA GLY A 68 -0.28 10.25 0.77
C GLY A 68 -0.10 10.75 -0.66
N PHE A 69 -0.46 9.97 -1.67
CA PHE A 69 -0.41 10.38 -3.08
C PHE A 69 -1.82 10.53 -3.65
N ALA A 70 -2.18 11.73 -4.12
CA ALA A 70 -3.46 11.97 -4.78
C ALA A 70 -3.49 13.25 -5.62
N ARG A 71 -4.48 13.34 -6.52
CA ARG A 71 -4.65 14.44 -7.49
C ARG A 71 -4.99 15.79 -6.87
N ARG A 72 -5.73 15.80 -5.75
CA ARG A 72 -6.24 17.04 -5.16
C ARG A 72 -5.08 17.86 -4.59
N PRO A 73 -4.96 19.17 -4.89
CA PRO A 73 -3.96 20.01 -4.26
C PRO A 73 -4.23 20.08 -2.76
N LYS A 74 -3.24 19.72 -1.95
CA LYS A 74 -3.24 19.82 -0.49
C LYS A 74 -1.83 20.04 0.00
N LYS A 75 -1.69 20.77 1.09
CA LYS A 75 -0.46 20.83 1.88
C LYS A 75 -0.41 19.70 2.90
N ASP A 76 0.78 19.45 3.44
CA ASP A 76 1.00 18.46 4.50
C ASP A 76 0.11 18.72 5.72
N GLU A 77 -0.06 19.98 6.11
CA GLU A 77 -0.86 20.36 7.28
C GLU A 77 -2.34 20.01 7.10
N GLU A 78 -2.87 20.21 5.89
CA GLU A 78 -4.25 19.87 5.55
C GLU A 78 -4.46 18.36 5.55
N PHE A 79 -3.52 17.61 4.96
CA PHE A 79 -3.56 16.15 4.99
C PHE A 79 -3.47 15.60 6.43
N ARG A 80 -2.56 16.13 7.25
CA ARG A 80 -2.41 15.75 8.66
C ARG A 80 -3.68 16.04 9.46
N LYS A 81 -4.32 17.19 9.23
CA LYS A 81 -5.60 17.54 9.88
C LYS A 81 -6.69 16.52 9.54
N GLU A 82 -6.88 16.19 8.25
CA GLU A 82 -7.86 15.18 7.83
C GLU A 82 -7.57 13.80 8.44
N MET A 83 -6.29 13.43 8.52
CA MET A 83 -5.89 12.17 9.13
C MET A 83 -6.15 12.16 10.64
N LYS A 84 -5.93 13.29 11.34
CA LYS A 84 -6.28 13.42 12.75
C LYS A 84 -7.78 13.30 12.99
N GLU A 85 -8.59 13.95 12.16
CA GLU A 85 -10.05 13.82 12.20
C GLU A 85 -10.50 12.37 11.96
N GLY A 86 -9.85 11.66 11.04
CA GLY A 86 -10.08 10.23 10.81
C GLY A 86 -9.75 9.39 12.04
N LEU A 87 -8.59 9.64 12.68
CA LEU A 87 -8.20 8.97 13.91
C LEU A 87 -9.22 9.21 15.04
N ASP A 88 -9.67 10.44 15.22
CA ASP A 88 -10.64 10.81 16.26
C ASP A 88 -12.04 10.21 16.02
N LYS A 89 -12.33 9.78 14.79
CA LYS A 89 -13.61 9.11 14.43
C LYS A 89 -13.52 7.59 14.40
N PHE A 90 -12.38 7.01 14.04
CA PHE A 90 -12.32 5.59 13.65
C PHE A 90 -11.23 4.78 14.37
N SER A 91 -10.27 5.43 15.03
CA SER A 91 -9.24 4.71 15.79
C SER A 91 -9.84 3.96 16.98
N ARG A 92 -9.24 2.82 17.34
CA ARG A 92 -9.58 2.08 18.56
C ARG A 92 -8.96 2.70 19.82
N LEU A 93 -7.95 3.54 19.64
CA LEU A 93 -7.17 4.19 20.70
C LEU A 93 -7.74 5.57 21.11
N ARG A 94 -9.04 5.80 20.88
CA ARG A 94 -9.67 7.08 21.19
C ARG A 94 -9.96 7.20 22.69
N PRO A 95 -9.81 8.40 23.30
CA PRO A 95 -9.35 9.64 22.68
C PRO A 95 -7.84 9.61 22.37
N ILE A 96 -7.45 10.21 21.25
CA ILE A 96 -6.05 10.26 20.81
C ILE A 96 -5.31 11.30 21.66
N GLN A 97 -4.33 10.85 22.44
CA GLN A 97 -3.49 11.74 23.25
C GLN A 97 -2.63 12.63 22.35
N ALA A 98 -2.52 13.93 22.71
CA ALA A 98 -1.75 14.90 21.94
C ALA A 98 -0.28 14.46 21.77
N ALA A 99 0.36 13.99 22.85
CA ALA A 99 1.75 13.53 22.80
C ALA A 99 1.99 12.34 21.84
N GLU A 100 1.01 11.45 21.68
CA GLU A 100 1.10 10.32 20.74
C GLU A 100 0.90 10.79 19.30
N TRP A 101 -0.02 11.74 19.09
CA TRP A 101 -0.20 12.37 17.79
C TRP A 101 1.06 13.15 17.36
N ASP A 102 1.69 13.90 18.26
CA ASP A 102 2.86 14.72 17.96
C ASP A 102 4.07 13.88 17.54
N LYS A 103 4.16 12.64 18.02
CA LYS A 103 5.19 11.66 17.59
C LYS A 103 4.88 11.05 16.22
N PHE A 104 3.60 10.86 15.90
CA PHE A 104 3.17 10.22 14.65
C PHE A 104 3.04 11.20 13.48
N THR A 105 2.54 12.41 13.72
CA THR A 105 2.20 13.40 12.69
C THR A 105 3.35 13.78 11.76
N PRO A 106 4.63 13.88 12.20
CA PRO A 106 5.74 14.20 11.31
C PRO A 106 6.04 13.08 10.31
N ARG A 107 5.51 11.87 10.53
CA ARG A 107 5.64 10.74 9.61
C ARG A 107 4.68 10.83 8.44
N LEU A 108 3.65 11.68 8.52
CA LEU A 108 2.65 11.87 7.47
C LEU A 108 3.05 13.07 6.59
N THR A 109 3.18 12.83 5.30
CA THR A 109 3.35 13.87 4.28
C THR A 109 2.42 13.61 3.09
N TYR A 110 2.26 14.59 2.23
CA TYR A 110 1.42 14.53 1.06
C TYR A 110 2.21 14.85 -0.20
N HIS A 111 2.01 14.05 -1.24
CA HIS A 111 2.59 14.23 -2.56
C HIS A 111 1.45 14.39 -3.57
N GLN A 112 1.26 15.60 -4.06
CA GLN A 112 0.26 15.84 -5.10
C GLN A 112 0.74 15.22 -6.41
N GLY A 113 -0.14 14.45 -7.06
CA GLY A 113 0.16 13.84 -8.35
C GLY A 113 -1.06 13.15 -8.96
N ASN A 114 -1.07 13.10 -10.28
CA ASN A 114 -2.06 12.34 -11.03
C ASN A 114 -1.51 10.96 -11.39
N PHE A 115 -2.38 9.95 -11.44
CA PHE A 115 -1.94 8.57 -11.72
C PHE A 115 -1.46 8.38 -13.15
N ASP A 116 -2.00 9.16 -14.09
CA ASP A 116 -1.69 9.06 -15.52
C ASP A 116 -0.51 9.96 -15.96
N GLU A 117 0.14 10.66 -15.01
CA GLU A 117 1.20 11.64 -15.30
C GLU A 117 2.59 11.10 -14.90
N PRO A 118 3.44 10.68 -15.86
CA PRO A 118 4.79 10.18 -15.56
C PRO A 118 5.65 11.15 -14.74
N ALA A 119 5.46 12.45 -14.94
CA ALA A 119 6.17 13.49 -14.19
C ALA A 119 5.90 13.43 -12.67
N ALA A 120 4.70 13.00 -12.25
CA ALA A 120 4.35 12.84 -10.84
C ALA A 120 5.14 11.70 -10.18
N TYR A 121 5.46 10.64 -10.92
CA TYR A 121 6.29 9.53 -10.44
C TYR A 121 7.76 9.89 -10.41
N ALA A 122 8.23 10.68 -11.39
CA ALA A 122 9.59 11.22 -11.37
C ALA A 122 9.82 12.16 -10.17
N SER A 123 8.83 13.00 -9.83
CA SER A 123 8.91 13.85 -8.64
C SER A 123 8.80 13.02 -7.34
N LEU A 124 7.91 12.02 -7.29
CA LEU A 124 7.82 11.09 -6.16
C LEU A 124 9.15 10.37 -5.93
N LYS A 125 9.80 9.91 -7.00
CA LYS A 125 11.12 9.27 -6.93
C LYS A 125 12.15 10.19 -6.27
N LYS A 126 12.19 11.48 -6.63
CA LYS A 126 13.10 12.44 -5.99
C LYS A 126 12.85 12.54 -4.48
N THR A 127 11.59 12.58 -4.05
CA THR A 127 11.21 12.56 -2.63
C THR A 127 11.70 11.29 -1.94
N LEU A 128 11.52 10.12 -2.55
CA LEU A 128 11.96 8.83 -2.01
C LEU A 128 13.49 8.72 -1.94
N ASP A 129 14.19 9.16 -2.99
CA ASP A 129 15.66 9.18 -3.02
C ASP A 129 16.23 10.09 -1.91
N GLU A 130 15.57 11.23 -1.62
CA GLU A 130 15.96 12.12 -0.54
C GLU A 130 15.75 11.48 0.84
N LEU A 131 14.62 10.79 1.05
CA LEU A 131 14.36 10.04 2.28
C LEU A 131 15.34 8.87 2.46
N ALA A 132 15.73 8.21 1.37
CA ALA A 132 16.77 7.19 1.40
C ALA A 132 18.12 7.77 1.84
N LYS A 133 18.51 8.95 1.35
CA LYS A 133 19.77 9.60 1.70
C LYS A 133 19.79 10.15 3.13
N THR A 134 18.72 10.82 3.55
CA THR A 134 18.67 11.55 4.83
C THR A 134 18.28 10.68 6.00
N ARG A 135 17.48 9.64 5.77
CA ARG A 135 16.84 8.81 6.81
C ARG A 135 17.05 7.30 6.60
N GLY A 136 17.75 6.89 5.56
CA GLY A 136 18.00 5.47 5.27
C GLY A 136 16.75 4.68 4.89
N LEU A 137 15.68 5.35 4.45
CA LEU A 137 14.41 4.70 4.12
C LEU A 137 14.42 4.14 2.69
N THR A 138 15.04 2.98 2.50
CA THR A 138 15.24 2.37 1.17
C THR A 138 14.20 1.32 0.80
N GLN A 139 13.36 0.89 1.74
CA GLN A 139 12.30 -0.08 1.51
C GLN A 139 11.00 0.66 1.16
N HIS A 140 10.29 0.21 0.13
CA HIS A 140 9.06 0.88 -0.31
C HIS A 140 7.85 -0.04 -0.21
N ILE A 141 6.72 0.51 0.25
CA ILE A 141 5.41 -0.13 0.20
C ILE A 141 4.47 0.80 -0.56
N PHE A 142 4.02 0.40 -1.74
CA PHE A 142 3.06 1.13 -2.55
C PHE A 142 1.67 0.54 -2.31
N TYR A 143 0.84 1.23 -1.52
CA TYR A 143 -0.53 0.82 -1.23
C TYR A 143 -1.49 1.48 -2.21
N LEU A 144 -2.16 0.69 -3.05
CA LEU A 144 -3.08 1.15 -4.08
C LEU A 144 -4.51 1.23 -3.53
N ALA A 145 -4.80 2.27 -2.74
CA ALA A 145 -6.14 2.59 -2.25
C ALA A 145 -6.97 3.35 -3.32
N THR A 146 -6.95 2.85 -4.55
CA THR A 146 -7.55 3.47 -5.73
C THR A 146 -8.64 2.58 -6.32
N ALA A 147 -9.36 3.08 -7.33
CA ALA A 147 -10.22 2.21 -8.13
C ALA A 147 -9.38 1.16 -8.89
N PRO A 148 -9.93 -0.04 -9.16
CA PRO A 148 -9.21 -1.14 -9.81
C PRO A 148 -8.61 -0.79 -11.17
N ASP A 149 -9.31 0.04 -11.93
CA ASP A 149 -8.90 0.48 -13.27
C ASP A 149 -7.54 1.21 -13.26
N TYR A 150 -7.13 1.76 -12.11
CA TYR A 150 -5.84 2.45 -11.97
C TYR A 150 -4.68 1.54 -11.57
N PHE A 151 -4.91 0.30 -11.13
CA PHE A 151 -3.83 -0.53 -10.58
C PHE A 151 -2.72 -0.80 -11.60
N ALA A 152 -3.09 -1.22 -12.81
CA ALA A 152 -2.13 -1.49 -13.88
C ALA A 152 -1.37 -0.22 -14.28
N THR A 153 -2.08 0.91 -14.42
CA THR A 153 -1.48 2.20 -14.77
C THR A 153 -0.47 2.66 -13.73
N VAL A 154 -0.83 2.63 -12.44
CA VAL A 154 0.06 3.07 -11.37
C VAL A 154 1.30 2.19 -11.28
N VAL A 155 1.13 0.87 -11.36
CA VAL A 155 2.27 -0.07 -11.31
C VAL A 155 3.19 0.10 -12.52
N LYS A 156 2.63 0.30 -13.71
CA LYS A 156 3.42 0.58 -14.91
C LYS A 156 4.26 1.83 -14.75
N HIS A 157 3.68 2.94 -14.28
CA HIS A 157 4.44 4.18 -14.08
C HIS A 157 5.44 4.10 -12.94
N LEU A 158 5.16 3.35 -11.87
CA LEU A 158 6.15 3.02 -10.86
C LEU A 158 7.35 2.27 -11.48
N ALA A 159 7.09 1.32 -12.39
CA ALA A 159 8.14 0.55 -13.05
C ALA A 159 8.98 1.42 -14.00
N GLU A 160 8.32 2.25 -14.81
CA GLU A 160 8.97 3.22 -15.70
C GLU A 160 9.82 4.25 -14.94
N ALA A 161 9.38 4.65 -13.75
CA ALA A 161 10.16 5.52 -12.85
C ALA A 161 11.29 4.76 -12.11
N GLY A 162 11.40 3.45 -12.27
CA GLY A 162 12.40 2.62 -11.59
C GLY A 162 12.14 2.44 -10.09
N LEU A 163 10.90 2.66 -9.63
CA LEU A 163 10.48 2.51 -8.24
C LEU A 163 10.05 1.08 -7.89
N VAL A 164 9.66 0.31 -8.90
CA VAL A 164 9.44 -1.14 -8.80
C VAL A 164 10.15 -1.84 -9.96
N ARG A 165 10.76 -2.98 -9.67
CA ARG A 165 11.31 -3.95 -10.65
C ARG A 165 11.74 -5.21 -9.89
N PRO A 166 11.96 -6.33 -10.59
CA PRO A 166 12.53 -7.52 -9.97
C PRO A 166 13.80 -7.23 -9.15
N GLY A 167 13.86 -7.79 -7.93
CA GLY A 167 14.98 -7.61 -7.01
C GLY A 167 15.05 -6.28 -6.23
N LEU A 168 14.17 -5.31 -6.48
CA LEU A 168 14.06 -4.14 -5.59
C LEU A 168 13.31 -4.49 -4.29
N PRO A 169 13.67 -3.86 -3.15
CA PRO A 169 12.93 -3.95 -1.90
C PRO A 169 11.64 -3.12 -1.93
N ALA A 170 10.78 -3.40 -2.90
CA ALA A 170 9.53 -2.67 -3.12
C ALA A 170 8.36 -3.65 -3.15
N ARG A 171 7.34 -3.38 -2.34
CA ARG A 171 6.10 -4.16 -2.29
C ARG A 171 4.95 -3.33 -2.82
N VAL A 172 4.06 -3.96 -3.56
CA VAL A 172 2.81 -3.35 -4.04
C VAL A 172 1.64 -4.08 -3.39
N VAL A 173 0.78 -3.32 -2.71
CA VAL A 173 -0.46 -3.82 -2.11
C VAL A 173 -1.62 -3.31 -2.96
N VAL A 174 -2.46 -4.23 -3.46
CA VAL A 174 -3.64 -3.92 -4.27
C VAL A 174 -4.90 -4.29 -3.50
N GLU A 175 -5.93 -3.46 -3.63
CA GLU A 175 -7.25 -3.73 -3.06
C GLU A 175 -8.12 -4.57 -3.98
N LYS A 176 -9.14 -5.22 -3.42
CA LYS A 176 -10.20 -5.84 -4.21
C LYS A 176 -11.13 -4.77 -4.83
N PRO A 177 -11.80 -5.04 -5.97
CA PRO A 177 -11.85 -6.31 -6.70
C PRO A 177 -10.71 -6.55 -7.71
N PHE A 178 -10.36 -7.82 -7.91
CA PHE A 178 -9.36 -8.28 -8.90
C PHE A 178 -10.01 -8.63 -10.24
N GLY A 179 -10.64 -7.64 -10.88
CA GLY A 179 -11.50 -7.88 -12.03
C GLY A 179 -12.92 -8.33 -11.64
N HIS A 180 -13.78 -8.48 -12.63
CA HIS A 180 -15.20 -8.83 -12.48
C HIS A 180 -15.54 -10.21 -13.05
N ASP A 181 -14.58 -10.84 -13.74
CA ASP A 181 -14.65 -12.20 -14.26
C ASP A 181 -13.23 -12.80 -14.36
N LEU A 182 -13.12 -14.07 -14.73
CA LEU A 182 -11.83 -14.76 -14.85
C LEU A 182 -10.91 -14.10 -15.89
N LYS A 183 -11.46 -13.52 -16.96
CA LYS A 183 -10.68 -12.92 -18.04
C LYS A 183 -10.04 -11.61 -17.58
N SER A 184 -10.83 -10.71 -17.01
CA SER A 184 -10.39 -9.44 -16.45
C SER A 184 -9.44 -9.63 -15.27
N ALA A 185 -9.67 -10.64 -14.43
CA ALA A 185 -8.74 -11.00 -13.35
C ALA A 185 -7.35 -11.39 -13.87
N ARG A 186 -7.30 -12.25 -14.91
CA ARG A 186 -6.04 -12.64 -15.56
C ARG A 186 -5.35 -11.45 -16.20
N GLN A 187 -6.08 -10.62 -16.95
CA GLN A 187 -5.53 -9.42 -17.57
C GLN A 187 -4.90 -8.46 -16.56
N LEU A 188 -5.55 -8.25 -15.42
CA LEU A 188 -5.00 -7.44 -14.33
C LEU A 188 -3.71 -8.06 -13.79
N VAL A 189 -3.73 -9.36 -13.47
CA VAL A 189 -2.55 -10.06 -12.93
C VAL A 189 -1.38 -10.02 -13.91
N ASP A 190 -1.62 -10.31 -15.20
CA ASP A 190 -0.61 -10.28 -16.25
C ASP A 190 0.01 -8.88 -16.37
N GLY A 191 -0.81 -7.83 -16.32
CA GLY A 191 -0.36 -6.44 -16.34
C GLY A 191 0.55 -6.11 -15.14
N LEU A 192 0.17 -6.53 -13.94
CA LEU A 192 0.96 -6.28 -12.73
C LEU A 192 2.28 -7.09 -12.71
N GLN A 193 2.22 -8.37 -13.06
CA GLN A 193 3.38 -9.28 -13.06
C GLN A 193 4.38 -8.95 -14.17
N SER A 194 3.97 -8.24 -15.22
CA SER A 194 4.91 -7.71 -16.22
C SER A 194 5.89 -6.67 -15.66
N CYS A 195 5.58 -6.09 -14.49
CA CYS A 195 6.32 -4.98 -13.89
C CYS A 195 7.06 -5.35 -12.59
N LEU A 196 6.61 -6.36 -11.85
CA LEU A 196 7.23 -6.79 -10.60
C LEU A 196 7.08 -8.30 -10.37
N ASP A 197 7.97 -8.85 -9.54
CA ASP A 197 7.89 -10.24 -9.11
C ASP A 197 6.63 -10.51 -8.28
N GLU A 198 6.06 -11.71 -8.42
CA GLU A 198 4.90 -12.14 -7.63
C GLU A 198 5.13 -12.02 -6.12
N SER A 199 6.35 -12.27 -5.66
CA SER A 199 6.73 -12.13 -4.24
C SER A 199 6.64 -10.69 -3.70
N ASN A 200 6.58 -9.70 -4.58
CA ASN A 200 6.44 -8.29 -4.26
C ASN A 200 4.97 -7.80 -4.35
N LEU A 201 4.04 -8.64 -4.81
CA LEU A 201 2.62 -8.29 -4.99
C LEU A 201 1.75 -8.90 -3.89
N PHE A 202 1.00 -8.05 -3.18
CA PHE A 202 0.13 -8.42 -2.06
C PHE A 202 -1.31 -8.11 -2.43
N ARG A 203 -2.18 -9.11 -2.33
CA ARG A 203 -3.60 -9.10 -2.75
C ARG A 203 -4.50 -9.55 -1.62
#